data_AF-A0A0J6FQU0-F1
#
_entry.id   AF-A0A0J6FQU0-F1
#
_cell.length_a   1.000
_cell.length_b   1.000
_cell.length_c   1.000
_cell.angle_alpha   90.00
_cell.angle_beta   90.00
_cell.angle_gamma   90.00
#
_symmetry.space_group_name_H-M   'P 1'
#
loop_
_entity.id
_entity.type
_entity.pdbx_description
1 polymer ?
#
loop_
_entity_poly.entity_id
_entity_poly.type
_entity_poly.pdbx_seq_one_letter_code
_entity_poly.pdbx_strand_id
1 'polypeptide(L)'
;MSPSRTEIGSEEPTFAGPKAKVASVQEAPKLEPVQEPCLTPAPVDGILDEGQQYDVHTHTSERILSVLKPYLLAKSPDAHDLWVRGAPKFISVIRNFVEKGQVVQMCLPAFPWKSANKVYKVLGTLPDKAEEVSLKRLNDLCEAIGDVYNPGAELLIISDGLVYNDLFTIPDRDVWEYGEALRALAVETKCTHIRFTRLRDLIDVPGLPEKLDEVTYIANATNFRRALLNKFSKPDLDVPKEIAENEDTRLTYCGYKRFLENDLRYIFPLGKNRSVNKYRKDVKYVAQQMISRGHAFAGAVKHNFPDYLRLSIHHSTGEHKVSISLLPTSTSYTTPWHCCVAILADGTIISGPKGDFEEDPRLELVRDEDGRPTHFRERVNEAVVENVSVERT
;
A
#
# COMPACT_ATOMS: atom_id res chain seq x y z
N MET A 1 51.31 -25.18 42.09
CA MET A 1 51.73 -24.60 40.80
C MET A 1 50.49 -24.17 40.05
N SER A 2 50.31 -22.86 39.88
CA SER A 2 49.22 -22.22 39.13
C SER A 2 49.42 -22.34 37.61
N PRO A 3 48.38 -22.09 36.81
CA PRO A 3 48.31 -20.80 36.09
C PRO A 3 46.90 -20.17 36.20
N SER A 4 46.81 -18.92 36.65
CA SER A 4 46.72 -17.68 35.86
C SER A 4 45.33 -17.42 35.26
N ARG A 5 44.50 -16.69 36.03
CA ARG A 5 43.29 -15.98 35.55
C ARG A 5 43.74 -14.69 34.86
N THR A 6 43.25 -14.46 33.65
CA THR A 6 43.32 -13.14 33.00
C THR A 6 41.95 -12.48 33.17
N GLU A 7 41.91 -11.43 33.99
CA GLU A 7 40.76 -10.52 34.12
C GLU A 7 40.70 -9.63 32.88
N ILE A 8 39.54 -9.58 32.23
CA ILE A 8 39.25 -8.59 31.18
C ILE A 8 38.39 -7.52 31.84
N GLY A 9 38.94 -6.31 31.94
CA GLY A 9 38.29 -5.14 32.49
C GLY A 9 37.04 -4.75 31.69
N SER A 10 35.98 -4.45 32.42
CA SER A 10 34.76 -3.83 31.91
C SER A 10 34.93 -2.32 31.92
N GLU A 11 35.11 -1.72 30.75
CA GLU A 11 34.91 -0.29 30.57
C GLU A 11 33.52 -0.09 29.94
N GLU A 12 32.54 0.28 30.78
CA GLU A 12 31.27 0.85 30.31
C GLU A 12 31.50 2.31 29.91
N PRO A 13 31.10 2.75 28.70
CA PRO A 13 31.16 4.16 28.36
C PRO A 13 29.98 4.90 29.00
N THR A 14 30.28 5.76 29.97
CA THR A 14 29.33 6.71 30.57
C THR A 14 29.02 7.84 29.58
N PHE A 15 27.80 7.87 29.04
CA PHE A 15 27.26 9.03 28.34
C PHE A 15 26.42 9.88 29.30
N ALA A 16 26.99 10.99 29.78
CA ALA A 16 26.26 12.02 30.51
C ALA A 16 25.70 13.07 29.53
N GLY A 17 24.39 13.03 29.29
CA GLY A 17 23.63 14.08 28.61
C GLY A 17 22.79 14.92 29.59
N PRO A 18 22.47 16.18 29.28
CA PRO A 18 21.92 17.15 30.23
C PRO A 18 20.46 16.85 30.61
N LYS A 19 20.14 16.99 31.90
CA LYS A 19 18.79 16.89 32.45
C LYS A 19 17.93 18.08 32.00
N ALA A 20 16.97 17.85 31.11
CA ALA A 20 15.87 18.76 30.84
C ALA A 20 14.68 18.44 31.76
N LYS A 21 14.14 19.47 32.41
CA LYS A 21 12.96 19.38 33.29
C LYS A 21 11.72 19.02 32.49
N VAL A 22 11.06 17.92 32.85
CA VAL A 22 9.74 17.55 32.34
C VAL A 22 8.68 18.33 33.11
N ALA A 23 7.87 19.13 32.39
CA ALA A 23 6.64 19.71 32.91
C ALA A 23 5.54 18.66 32.93
N SER A 24 4.78 18.61 34.02
CA SER A 24 3.65 17.71 34.25
C SER A 24 2.53 17.92 33.24
N VAL A 25 2.15 16.88 32.50
CA VAL A 25 0.95 16.86 31.66
C VAL A 25 -0.14 16.08 32.40
N GLN A 26 -1.32 16.69 32.45
CA GLN A 26 -2.52 16.21 33.14
C GLN A 26 -3.06 14.91 32.55
N GLU A 27 -3.57 14.04 33.42
CA GLU A 27 -4.20 12.75 33.08
C GLU A 27 -5.40 12.91 32.13
N ALA A 28 -5.44 12.07 31.09
CA ALA A 28 -6.63 11.84 30.27
C ALA A 28 -7.54 10.79 30.93
N PRO A 29 -8.88 10.89 30.78
CA PRO A 29 -9.81 10.08 31.56
C PRO A 29 -9.89 8.62 31.07
N LYS A 30 -10.01 7.70 32.04
CA LYS A 30 -10.19 6.25 31.84
C LYS A 30 -11.50 5.95 31.12
N LEU A 31 -11.44 5.12 30.08
CA LEU A 31 -12.60 4.51 29.42
C LEU A 31 -13.05 3.26 30.20
N GLU A 32 -14.34 3.21 30.54
CA GLU A 32 -15.00 2.05 31.15
C GLU A 32 -15.41 0.99 30.10
N PRO A 33 -15.62 -0.29 30.51
CA PRO A 33 -15.83 -1.40 29.58
C PRO A 33 -17.24 -1.41 28.97
N VAL A 34 -17.30 -1.64 27.66
CA VAL A 34 -18.53 -1.74 26.86
C VAL A 34 -19.21 -3.09 27.11
N GLN A 35 -20.51 -3.06 27.45
CA GLN A 35 -21.39 -4.21 27.57
C GLN A 35 -21.75 -4.80 26.19
N GLU A 36 -21.78 -6.13 26.09
CA GLU A 36 -22.23 -6.86 24.90
C GLU A 36 -23.73 -6.69 24.61
N PRO A 37 -24.16 -6.57 23.34
CA PRO A 37 -25.54 -6.83 22.96
C PRO A 37 -25.73 -8.23 22.36
N CYS A 38 -26.78 -8.89 22.85
CA CYS A 38 -27.33 -10.17 22.45
C CYS A 38 -27.97 -10.16 21.04
N LEU A 39 -27.89 -11.29 20.34
CA LEU A 39 -28.35 -11.58 18.97
C LEU A 39 -29.88 -11.67 18.82
N THR A 40 -30.40 -11.31 17.65
CA THR A 40 -31.21 -12.18 16.76
C THR A 40 -31.30 -11.60 15.33
N PRO A 41 -31.35 -12.42 14.26
CA PRO A 41 -31.52 -11.96 12.87
C PRO A 41 -33.00 -11.90 12.45
N ALA A 42 -33.41 -10.84 11.75
CA ALA A 42 -34.74 -10.73 11.16
C ALA A 42 -34.80 -11.33 9.73
N PRO A 43 -35.94 -11.88 9.28
CA PRO A 43 -36.07 -12.47 7.95
C PRO A 43 -36.19 -11.41 6.85
N VAL A 44 -35.56 -11.71 5.71
CA VAL A 44 -35.69 -10.97 4.45
C VAL A 44 -36.89 -11.55 3.71
N ASP A 45 -37.94 -10.76 3.52
CA ASP A 45 -38.82 -10.80 2.34
C ASP A 45 -39.78 -9.59 2.42
N GLY A 46 -39.41 -8.53 1.71
CA GLY A 46 -40.21 -7.33 1.53
C GLY A 46 -40.27 -7.00 0.04
N ILE A 47 -41.45 -7.17 -0.53
CA ILE A 47 -41.83 -6.75 -1.88
C ILE A 47 -41.46 -5.27 -2.05
N LEU A 48 -40.75 -4.95 -3.14
CA LEU A 48 -40.38 -3.58 -3.48
C LEU A 48 -41.65 -2.79 -3.82
N ASP A 49 -42.00 -1.84 -2.97
CA ASP A 49 -43.10 -0.91 -3.16
C ASP A 49 -42.65 0.21 -4.13
N GLU A 50 -43.37 0.34 -5.25
CA GLU A 50 -43.11 1.34 -6.30
C GLU A 50 -43.52 2.74 -5.81
N GLY A 51 -42.67 3.35 -4.97
CA GLY A 51 -42.93 4.69 -4.43
C GLY A 51 -41.79 5.30 -3.61
N GLN A 52 -40.57 4.76 -3.69
CA GLN A 52 -39.49 5.19 -2.81
C GLN A 52 -38.89 6.52 -3.29
N GLN A 53 -39.26 7.60 -2.59
CA GLN A 53 -38.52 8.85 -2.56
C GLN A 53 -37.03 8.51 -2.38
N TYR A 54 -36.24 8.79 -3.43
CA TYR A 54 -34.85 8.36 -3.52
C TYR A 54 -34.08 8.84 -2.28
N ASP A 55 -33.70 7.91 -1.41
CA ASP A 55 -33.09 8.20 -0.12
C ASP A 55 -31.85 9.08 -0.30
N VAL A 56 -31.82 10.25 0.37
CA VAL A 56 -30.74 11.23 0.26
C VAL A 56 -29.38 10.63 0.62
N HIS A 57 -29.36 9.67 1.56
CA HIS A 57 -28.12 8.98 1.95
C HIS A 57 -27.63 8.05 0.83
N THR A 58 -28.53 7.32 0.18
CA THR A 58 -28.22 6.51 -1.00
C THR A 58 -27.70 7.39 -2.15
N HIS A 59 -28.38 8.49 -2.46
CA HIS A 59 -27.94 9.42 -3.51
C HIS A 59 -26.55 10.00 -3.24
N THR A 60 -26.29 10.43 -2.00
CA THR A 60 -24.99 10.95 -1.59
C THR A 60 -23.91 9.86 -1.71
N SER A 61 -24.23 8.63 -1.31
CA SER A 61 -23.31 7.49 -1.41
C SER A 61 -22.93 7.15 -2.86
N GLU A 62 -23.86 7.28 -3.81
CA GLU A 62 -23.61 7.11 -5.23
C GLU A 62 -22.72 8.21 -5.82
N ARG A 63 -22.91 9.46 -5.35
CA ARG A 63 -22.05 10.58 -5.72
C ARG A 63 -20.63 10.37 -5.21
N ILE A 64 -20.47 9.96 -3.95
CA ILE A 64 -19.18 9.59 -3.36
C ILE A 64 -18.53 8.47 -4.18
N LEU A 65 -19.26 7.39 -4.45
CA LEU A 65 -18.75 6.27 -5.23
C LEU A 65 -18.31 6.71 -6.65
N SER A 66 -19.02 7.66 -7.25
CA SER A 66 -18.68 8.20 -8.56
C SER A 66 -17.37 8.99 -8.57
N VAL A 67 -16.94 9.58 -7.44
CA VAL A 67 -15.63 10.24 -7.31
C VAL A 67 -14.47 9.25 -7.53
N LEU A 68 -14.67 7.95 -7.25
CA LEU A 68 -13.63 6.94 -7.44
C LEU A 68 -13.42 6.56 -8.92
N LYS A 69 -14.36 6.88 -9.82
CA LYS A 69 -14.31 6.45 -11.24
C LYS A 69 -13.01 6.81 -11.96
N PRO A 70 -12.45 8.04 -11.86
CA PRO A 70 -11.18 8.41 -12.49
C PRO A 70 -9.96 7.71 -11.88
N TYR A 71 -10.13 7.06 -10.73
CA TYR A 71 -9.09 6.33 -10.02
C TYR A 71 -9.17 4.84 -10.30
N LEU A 72 -10.21 4.33 -10.96
CA LEU A 72 -10.35 2.90 -11.20
C LEU A 72 -9.21 2.35 -12.04
N LEU A 73 -8.83 1.12 -11.73
CA LEU A 73 -7.84 0.35 -12.45
C LEU A 73 -8.39 -0.08 -13.83
N ALA A 74 -8.45 0.86 -14.79
CA ALA A 74 -9.05 0.62 -16.10
C ALA A 74 -8.01 0.14 -17.13
N LYS A 75 -7.86 -1.20 -17.27
CA LYS A 75 -7.26 -1.85 -18.47
C LYS A 75 -7.85 -3.24 -18.77
N SER A 76 -9.14 -3.44 -18.55
CA SER A 76 -9.89 -4.48 -19.30
C SER A 76 -11.05 -3.81 -20.03
N PRO A 77 -11.41 -4.27 -21.24
CA PRO A 77 -12.60 -3.81 -21.96
C PRO A 77 -13.86 -3.83 -21.09
N ASP A 78 -13.92 -4.76 -20.13
CA ASP A 78 -15.07 -5.01 -19.25
C ASP A 78 -14.96 -4.34 -17.87
N ALA A 79 -13.95 -3.47 -17.63
CA ALA A 79 -13.72 -2.87 -16.32
C ALA A 79 -14.92 -2.06 -15.80
N HIS A 80 -15.70 -1.48 -16.72
CA HIS A 80 -16.94 -0.77 -16.39
C HIS A 80 -18.02 -1.73 -15.89
N ASP A 81 -18.16 -2.90 -16.51
CA ASP A 81 -19.18 -3.90 -16.16
C ASP A 81 -18.88 -4.55 -14.79
N LEU A 82 -17.60 -4.73 -14.45
CA LEU A 82 -17.16 -5.23 -13.14
C LEU A 82 -17.50 -4.23 -12.02
N TRP A 83 -17.30 -2.94 -12.28
CA TRP A 83 -17.63 -1.87 -11.34
C TRP A 83 -19.12 -1.80 -11.03
N VAL A 84 -19.97 -1.94 -12.06
CA VAL A 84 -21.43 -1.93 -11.91
C VAL A 84 -21.91 -3.07 -11.01
N ARG A 85 -21.32 -4.27 -11.11
CA ARG A 85 -21.67 -5.42 -10.26
C ARG A 85 -21.38 -5.20 -8.77
N GLY A 86 -20.28 -4.52 -8.46
CA GLY A 86 -19.88 -4.20 -7.08
C GLY A 86 -20.61 -3.02 -6.46
N ALA A 87 -21.07 -2.09 -7.29
CA ALA A 87 -21.58 -0.79 -6.87
C ALA A 87 -22.65 -0.87 -5.75
N PRO A 88 -23.66 -1.75 -5.79
CA PRO A 88 -24.66 -1.83 -4.71
C PRO A 88 -24.05 -2.13 -3.34
N LYS A 89 -23.05 -3.03 -3.29
CA LYS A 89 -22.36 -3.37 -2.02
C LYS A 89 -21.52 -2.19 -1.53
N PHE A 90 -20.81 -1.51 -2.42
CA PHE A 90 -20.00 -0.35 -2.05
C PHE A 90 -20.87 0.83 -1.60
N ILE A 91 -21.98 1.08 -2.28
CA ILE A 91 -22.99 2.08 -1.87
C ILE A 91 -23.51 1.76 -0.48
N SER A 92 -23.85 0.49 -0.19
CA SER A 92 -24.32 0.09 1.14
C SER A 92 -23.27 0.35 2.22
N VAL A 93 -21.98 0.09 1.96
CA VAL A 93 -20.90 0.37 2.92
C VAL A 93 -20.76 1.88 3.15
N ILE A 94 -20.73 2.68 2.08
CA ILE A 94 -20.62 4.15 2.18
C ILE A 94 -21.82 4.73 2.93
N ARG A 95 -23.02 4.21 2.64
CA ARG A 95 -24.29 4.65 3.24
C ARG A 95 -24.28 4.52 4.77
N ASN A 96 -23.65 3.49 5.32
CA ASN A 96 -23.51 3.31 6.78
C ASN A 96 -22.80 4.48 7.47
N PHE A 97 -21.88 5.16 6.79
CA PHE A 97 -21.23 6.38 7.29
C PHE A 97 -22.08 7.61 7.02
N VAL A 98 -22.65 7.70 5.81
CA VAL A 98 -23.44 8.84 5.34
C VAL A 98 -24.69 9.04 6.20
N GLU A 99 -25.42 7.97 6.54
CA GLU A 99 -26.59 8.01 7.43
C GLU A 99 -26.27 8.54 8.82
N LYS A 100 -25.03 8.33 9.30
CA LYS A 100 -24.56 8.77 10.61
C LYS A 100 -23.88 10.14 10.58
N GLY A 101 -23.75 10.76 9.40
CA GLY A 101 -22.98 12.00 9.24
C GLY A 101 -21.49 11.85 9.55
N GLN A 102 -20.92 10.65 9.39
CA GLN A 102 -19.54 10.32 9.73
C GLN A 102 -18.61 10.38 8.51
N VAL A 103 -17.33 10.66 8.75
CA VAL A 103 -16.27 10.56 7.74
C VAL A 103 -16.31 9.16 7.09
N VAL A 104 -16.28 9.10 5.76
CA VAL A 104 -16.22 7.82 5.04
C VAL A 104 -14.83 7.21 5.24
N GLN A 105 -14.79 6.03 5.84
CA GLN A 105 -13.54 5.33 6.12
C GLN A 105 -13.22 4.34 5.01
N MET A 106 -12.04 4.49 4.41
CA MET A 106 -11.51 3.60 3.38
C MET A 106 -10.24 2.90 3.88
N CYS A 107 -9.97 1.69 3.41
CA CYS A 107 -8.68 1.02 3.65
C CYS A 107 -8.05 0.50 2.37
N LEU A 108 -6.73 0.66 2.27
CA LEU A 108 -5.93 0.24 1.12
C LEU A 108 -4.68 -0.51 1.59
N PRO A 109 -4.62 -1.83 1.40
CA PRO A 109 -3.37 -2.55 1.57
C PRO A 109 -2.42 -2.27 0.40
N ALA A 110 -1.30 -1.64 0.71
CA ALA A 110 -0.36 -1.09 -0.26
C ALA A 110 0.92 -0.61 0.43
N PHE A 111 1.89 -0.17 -0.39
CA PHE A 111 3.16 0.40 0.04
C PHE A 111 3.97 -0.52 0.97
N PRO A 112 4.37 -1.71 0.45
CA PRO A 112 5.11 -2.69 1.23
C PRO A 112 6.60 -2.31 1.43
N TRP A 113 7.30 -2.07 0.32
CA TRP A 113 8.74 -1.78 0.19
C TRP A 113 9.05 -1.54 -1.32
N LYS A 114 10.19 -0.93 -1.70
CA LYS A 114 10.64 -0.84 -3.12
C LYS A 114 11.16 -2.17 -3.67
N SER A 115 10.76 -2.53 -4.89
CA SER A 115 11.18 -3.74 -5.63
C SER A 115 12.64 -4.15 -5.38
N ALA A 116 12.88 -5.44 -5.18
CA ALA A 116 14.24 -5.97 -5.02
C ALA A 116 15.11 -5.76 -6.26
N ASN A 117 14.51 -5.58 -7.44
CA ASN A 117 15.22 -5.31 -8.68
C ASN A 117 15.63 -3.83 -8.78
N LYS A 118 16.65 -3.45 -8.00
CA LYS A 118 17.30 -2.13 -8.03
C LYS A 118 18.15 -1.90 -9.29
N VAL A 119 18.45 -2.99 -10.01
CA VAL A 119 19.23 -2.93 -11.26
C VAL A 119 18.41 -2.29 -12.36
N TYR A 120 17.14 -2.68 -12.51
CA TYR A 120 16.33 -2.31 -13.67
C TYR A 120 14.99 -1.63 -13.33
N LYS A 121 14.35 -1.93 -12.18
CA LYS A 121 12.97 -1.44 -11.92
C LYS A 121 12.90 -0.11 -11.18
N VAL A 122 13.69 0.05 -10.12
CA VAL A 122 13.54 1.16 -9.15
C VAL A 122 14.87 1.87 -8.88
N LEU A 123 14.80 3.11 -8.37
CA LEU A 123 15.97 3.95 -8.10
C LEU A 123 16.71 3.58 -6.81
N GLY A 124 16.05 2.92 -5.85
CA GLY A 124 16.62 2.60 -4.55
C GLY A 124 15.66 1.84 -3.64
N THR A 125 15.92 1.86 -2.34
CA THR A 125 15.10 1.19 -1.30
C THR A 125 13.99 2.07 -0.74
N LEU A 126 14.21 3.38 -0.65
CA LEU A 126 13.27 4.32 -0.02
C LEU A 126 12.28 4.92 -1.04
N PRO A 127 11.10 5.39 -0.57
CA PRO A 127 10.11 6.10 -1.40
C PRO A 127 10.70 7.24 -2.22
N ASP A 128 10.38 7.29 -3.50
CA ASP A 128 10.82 8.36 -4.41
C ASP A 128 9.60 9.14 -4.94
N LYS A 129 9.77 9.91 -6.02
CA LYS A 129 8.68 10.75 -6.56
C LYS A 129 7.45 9.92 -6.95
N ALA A 130 7.61 8.63 -7.27
CA ALA A 130 6.47 7.77 -7.57
C ALA A 130 5.54 7.62 -6.35
N GLU A 131 6.10 7.40 -5.16
CA GLU A 131 5.33 7.36 -3.91
C GLU A 131 4.73 8.73 -3.57
N GLU A 132 5.47 9.83 -3.78
CA GLU A 132 4.98 11.19 -3.54
C GLU A 132 3.72 11.49 -4.37
N VAL A 133 3.79 11.26 -5.69
CA VAL A 133 2.68 11.43 -6.63
C VAL A 133 1.50 10.55 -6.24
N SER A 134 1.78 9.33 -5.78
CA SER A 134 0.75 8.39 -5.38
C SER A 134 0.03 8.81 -4.09
N LEU A 135 0.77 9.23 -3.06
CA LEU A 135 0.19 9.76 -1.83
C LEU A 135 -0.67 10.99 -2.11
N LYS A 136 -0.16 11.94 -2.89
CA LYS A 136 -0.94 13.12 -3.27
C LYS A 136 -2.23 12.72 -4.00
N ARG A 137 -2.14 11.82 -4.98
CA ARG A 137 -3.32 11.33 -5.72
C ARG A 137 -4.36 10.69 -4.79
N LEU A 138 -3.94 9.93 -3.78
CA LEU A 138 -4.85 9.32 -2.80
C LEU A 138 -5.45 10.34 -1.83
N ASN A 139 -4.70 11.38 -1.48
CA ASN A 139 -5.21 12.50 -0.68
C ASN A 139 -6.24 13.31 -1.47
N ASP A 140 -5.92 13.66 -2.72
CA ASP A 140 -6.81 14.38 -3.65
C ASP A 140 -8.14 13.62 -3.86
N LEU A 141 -8.11 12.27 -3.85
CA LEU A 141 -9.33 11.45 -3.87
C LEU A 141 -10.22 11.72 -2.63
N CYS A 142 -9.64 11.83 -1.45
CA CYS A 142 -10.39 12.08 -0.21
C CYS A 142 -10.93 13.52 -0.17
N GLU A 143 -10.15 14.50 -0.64
CA GLU A 143 -10.58 15.89 -0.79
C GLU A 143 -11.78 16.01 -1.75
N ALA A 144 -11.72 15.34 -2.89
CA ALA A 144 -12.82 15.32 -3.87
C ALA A 144 -14.09 14.65 -3.32
N ILE A 145 -13.98 13.74 -2.34
CA ILE A 145 -15.15 13.22 -1.62
C ILE A 145 -15.72 14.31 -0.68
N GLY A 146 -14.85 15.09 -0.04
CA GLY A 146 -15.24 16.25 0.78
C GLY A 146 -16.06 17.30 0.02
N ASP A 147 -15.77 17.50 -1.26
CA ASP A 147 -16.51 18.43 -2.12
C ASP A 147 -17.98 18.00 -2.37
N VAL A 148 -18.28 16.70 -2.25
CA VAL A 148 -19.65 16.17 -2.46
C VAL A 148 -20.34 15.76 -1.15
N TYR A 149 -19.59 15.60 -0.06
CA TYR A 149 -20.06 15.16 1.24
C TYR A 149 -19.25 15.82 2.35
N ASN A 150 -19.85 16.76 3.08
CA ASN A 150 -19.15 17.65 4.02
C ASN A 150 -18.23 16.94 5.05
N PRO A 151 -18.60 15.81 5.68
CA PRO A 151 -17.69 15.08 6.57
C PRO A 151 -16.44 14.52 5.86
N GLY A 152 -16.48 14.37 4.54
CA GLY A 152 -15.37 13.93 3.72
C GLY A 152 -15.03 12.46 3.88
N ALA A 153 -13.77 12.14 3.60
CA ALA A 153 -13.23 10.79 3.69
C ALA A 153 -11.82 10.77 4.28
N GLU A 154 -11.45 9.59 4.80
CA GLU A 154 -10.11 9.28 5.28
C GLU A 154 -9.68 7.93 4.71
N LEU A 155 -8.40 7.83 4.32
CA LEU A 155 -7.82 6.61 3.79
C LEU A 155 -6.78 6.04 4.74
N LEU A 156 -7.03 4.82 5.21
CA LEU A 156 -6.05 4.03 5.95
C LEU A 156 -5.21 3.17 5.01
N ILE A 157 -3.94 3.54 4.82
CA ILE A 157 -2.94 2.71 4.16
C ILE A 157 -2.46 1.63 5.13
N ILE A 158 -2.62 0.37 4.72
CA ILE A 158 -2.25 -0.81 5.51
C ILE A 158 -1.01 -1.42 4.87
N SER A 159 0.17 -1.18 5.44
CA SER A 159 1.40 -1.78 4.90
C SER A 159 1.37 -3.29 5.07
N ASP A 160 1.44 -3.99 3.94
CA ASP A 160 1.54 -5.44 3.85
C ASP A 160 3.00 -5.90 3.73
N GLY A 161 3.96 -4.98 3.90
CA GLY A 161 5.38 -5.25 3.74
C GLY A 161 5.88 -6.41 4.60
N LEU A 162 5.65 -6.34 5.90
CA LEU A 162 6.12 -7.38 6.81
C LEU A 162 5.40 -8.72 6.63
N VAL A 163 4.28 -8.76 5.91
CA VAL A 163 3.56 -10.01 5.63
C VAL A 163 4.34 -10.87 4.63
N TYR A 164 5.08 -10.24 3.72
CA TYR A 164 5.62 -10.90 2.53
C TYR A 164 7.12 -10.72 2.32
N ASN A 165 7.78 -9.76 2.97
CA ASN A 165 9.15 -9.35 2.65
C ASN A 165 10.17 -10.49 2.63
N ASP A 166 10.04 -11.48 3.53
CA ASP A 166 10.88 -12.67 3.58
C ASP A 166 10.77 -13.54 2.31
N LEU A 167 9.59 -13.59 1.66
CA LEU A 167 9.38 -14.26 0.37
C LEU A 167 10.10 -13.56 -0.79
N PHE A 168 10.43 -12.28 -0.63
CA PHE A 168 11.14 -11.46 -1.61
C PHE A 168 12.61 -11.24 -1.24
N THR A 169 13.09 -11.85 -0.15
CA THR A 169 14.43 -11.61 0.42
C THR A 169 14.71 -10.15 0.78
N ILE A 170 13.64 -9.39 1.06
CA ILE A 170 13.75 -8.01 1.52
C ILE A 170 13.97 -7.99 3.03
N PRO A 171 15.06 -7.38 3.52
CA PRO A 171 15.31 -7.28 4.96
C PRO A 171 14.16 -6.61 5.70
N ASP A 172 13.87 -7.06 6.93
CA ASP A 172 12.85 -6.42 7.80
C ASP A 172 13.18 -4.92 8.03
N ARG A 173 14.47 -4.57 8.03
CA ARG A 173 14.96 -3.19 8.13
C ARG A 173 14.56 -2.33 6.93
N ASP A 174 14.70 -2.83 5.71
CA ASP A 174 14.30 -2.10 4.49
C ASP A 174 12.79 -1.80 4.51
N VAL A 175 11.97 -2.72 5.03
CA VAL A 175 10.52 -2.51 5.21
C VAL A 175 10.25 -1.41 6.23
N TRP A 176 10.97 -1.43 7.36
CA TRP A 176 10.86 -0.40 8.39
C TRP A 176 11.22 0.98 7.83
N GLU A 177 12.42 1.11 7.23
CA GLU A 177 12.93 2.37 6.68
C GLU A 177 12.03 2.92 5.57
N TYR A 178 11.56 2.06 4.65
CA TYR A 178 10.60 2.48 3.63
C TYR A 178 9.31 3.01 4.25
N GLY A 179 8.77 2.33 5.26
CA GLY A 179 7.55 2.75 5.94
C GLY A 179 7.71 4.07 6.71
N GLU A 180 8.82 4.26 7.43
CA GLU A 180 9.11 5.51 8.14
C GLU A 180 9.28 6.67 7.15
N ALA A 181 10.04 6.47 6.08
CA ALA A 181 10.22 7.46 5.02
C ALA A 181 8.90 7.81 4.31
N LEU A 182 8.02 6.84 4.09
CA LEU A 182 6.70 7.08 3.47
C LEU A 182 5.80 7.94 4.37
N ARG A 183 5.83 7.69 5.68
CA ARG A 183 5.10 8.51 6.67
C ARG A 183 5.64 9.94 6.72
N ALA A 184 6.96 10.10 6.70
CA ALA A 184 7.59 11.42 6.63
C ALA A 184 7.20 12.16 5.34
N LEU A 185 7.24 11.47 4.20
CA LEU A 185 6.86 12.01 2.90
C LEU A 185 5.39 12.49 2.89
N ALA A 186 4.46 11.72 3.48
CA ALA A 186 3.06 12.14 3.59
C ALA A 186 2.88 13.43 4.42
N VAL A 187 3.68 13.63 5.47
CA VAL A 187 3.67 14.85 6.27
C VAL A 187 4.24 16.03 5.47
N GLU A 188 5.39 15.82 4.82
CA GLU A 188 6.05 16.84 3.98
C GLU A 188 5.14 17.33 2.85
N THR A 189 4.42 16.42 2.20
CA THR A 189 3.49 16.72 1.10
C THR A 189 2.10 17.14 1.57
N LYS A 190 1.89 17.30 2.89
CA LYS A 190 0.62 17.72 3.50
C LYS A 190 -0.56 16.83 3.14
N CYS A 191 -0.34 15.53 3.03
CA CYS A 191 -1.41 14.55 2.82
C CYS A 191 -2.18 14.33 4.14
N THR A 192 -3.14 15.19 4.44
CA THR A 192 -3.87 15.23 5.72
C THR A 192 -4.99 14.19 5.84
N HIS A 193 -5.42 13.58 4.75
CA HIS A 193 -6.48 12.56 4.73
C HIS A 193 -5.94 11.12 4.75
N ILE A 194 -4.62 10.94 4.90
CA ILE A 194 -3.97 9.63 4.83
C ILE A 194 -3.49 9.23 6.23
N ARG A 195 -3.91 8.04 6.65
CA ARG A 195 -3.41 7.37 7.85
C ARG A 195 -2.64 6.12 7.48
N PHE A 196 -1.80 5.68 8.41
CA PHE A 196 -0.98 4.50 8.22
C PHE A 196 -1.20 3.51 9.36
N THR A 197 -1.22 2.24 9.00
CA THR A 197 -1.12 1.12 9.92
C THR A 197 -0.19 0.07 9.31
N ARG A 198 0.41 -0.76 10.15
CA ARG A 198 1.35 -1.81 9.75
C ARG A 198 1.01 -3.11 10.46
N LEU A 199 1.68 -4.19 10.06
CA LEU A 199 1.34 -5.54 10.54
C LEU A 199 1.16 -5.63 12.06
N ARG A 200 2.07 -5.04 12.84
CA ARG A 200 2.01 -4.97 14.31
C ARG A 200 0.65 -4.46 14.82
N ASP A 201 0.04 -3.49 14.17
CA ASP A 201 -1.19 -2.86 14.67
C ASP A 201 -2.44 -3.69 14.34
N LEU A 202 -2.31 -4.76 13.54
CA LEU A 202 -3.42 -5.65 13.17
C LEU A 202 -3.54 -6.87 14.08
N ILE A 203 -2.55 -7.07 14.95
CA ILE A 203 -2.39 -8.26 15.79
C ILE A 203 -2.02 -7.83 17.20
N ASP A 204 -2.44 -8.63 18.17
CA ASP A 204 -1.98 -8.46 19.54
C ASP A 204 -0.77 -9.38 19.78
N VAL A 205 0.33 -8.79 20.26
CA VAL A 205 1.53 -9.53 20.67
C VAL A 205 1.86 -9.09 22.10
N PRO A 206 1.53 -9.93 23.10
CA PRO A 206 1.73 -9.58 24.51
C PRO A 206 3.19 -9.28 24.85
N GLY A 207 3.39 -8.37 25.82
CA GLY A 207 4.71 -8.06 26.37
C GLY A 207 5.55 -7.09 25.55
N LEU A 208 4.98 -6.48 24.50
CA LEU A 208 5.65 -5.45 23.73
C LEU A 208 5.36 -4.03 24.27
N PRO A 209 6.33 -3.11 24.17
CA PRO A 209 6.06 -1.69 24.37
C PRO A 209 4.95 -1.16 23.46
N GLU A 210 4.26 -0.12 23.91
CA GLU A 210 3.25 0.57 23.10
C GLU A 210 3.87 1.17 21.84
N LYS A 211 5.00 1.88 22.00
CA LYS A 211 5.79 2.44 20.90
C LYS A 211 7.02 1.58 20.66
N LEU A 212 7.18 1.13 19.44
CA LEU A 212 8.35 0.38 18.99
C LEU A 212 9.24 1.31 18.17
N ASP A 213 10.53 1.31 18.50
CA ASP A 213 11.58 1.86 17.66
C ASP A 213 12.04 0.83 16.62
N GLU A 214 13.01 1.22 15.79
CA GLU A 214 13.56 0.37 14.74
C GLU A 214 14.04 -1.00 15.26
N VAL A 215 14.87 -1.00 16.31
CA VAL A 215 15.49 -2.22 16.83
C VAL A 215 14.44 -3.15 17.41
N THR A 216 13.54 -2.64 18.24
CA THR A 216 12.48 -3.43 18.88
C THR A 216 11.45 -3.94 17.87
N TYR A 217 11.14 -3.16 16.83
CA TYR A 217 10.26 -3.60 15.75
C TYR A 217 10.88 -4.73 14.94
N ILE A 218 12.12 -4.56 14.48
CA ILE A 218 12.83 -5.56 13.66
C ILE A 218 13.02 -6.86 14.44
N ALA A 219 13.41 -6.78 15.72
CA ALA A 219 13.55 -7.95 16.58
C ALA A 219 12.25 -8.78 16.70
N ASN A 220 11.09 -8.16 16.49
CA ASN A 220 9.78 -8.79 16.59
C ASN A 220 9.10 -9.05 15.24
N ALA A 221 9.74 -8.74 14.11
CA ALA A 221 9.14 -8.89 12.79
C ALA A 221 8.61 -10.31 12.51
N THR A 222 9.41 -11.32 12.85
CA THR A 222 9.00 -12.73 12.72
C THR A 222 7.85 -13.08 13.67
N ASN A 223 7.81 -12.53 14.88
CA ASN A 223 6.71 -12.73 15.81
C ASN A 223 5.40 -12.14 15.27
N PHE A 224 5.47 -10.97 14.63
CA PHE A 224 4.32 -10.36 13.98
C PHE A 224 3.76 -11.23 12.85
N ARG A 225 4.62 -11.69 11.94
CA ARG A 225 4.22 -12.64 10.88
C ARG A 225 3.57 -13.89 11.47
N ARG A 226 4.20 -14.49 12.48
CA ARG A 226 3.69 -15.72 13.10
C ARG A 226 2.33 -15.52 13.77
N ALA A 227 2.15 -14.41 14.50
CA ALA A 227 0.88 -14.11 15.15
C ALA A 227 -0.25 -13.90 14.12
N LEU A 228 0.02 -13.18 13.02
CA LEU A 228 -0.93 -13.04 11.92
C LEU A 228 -1.33 -14.41 11.36
N LEU A 229 -0.35 -15.24 11.01
CA LEU A 229 -0.60 -16.53 10.38
C LEU A 229 -1.34 -17.48 11.33
N ASN A 230 -0.96 -17.55 12.60
CA ASN A 230 -1.64 -18.39 13.58
C ASN A 230 -3.10 -17.97 13.79
N LYS A 231 -3.40 -16.67 13.78
CA LYS A 231 -4.75 -16.17 14.07
C LYS A 231 -5.67 -16.22 12.85
N PHE A 232 -5.16 -15.96 11.64
CA PHE A 232 -6.00 -15.72 10.46
C PHE A 232 -5.78 -16.70 9.30
N SER A 233 -4.78 -17.57 9.34
CA SER A 233 -4.64 -18.59 8.30
C SER A 233 -5.76 -19.61 8.38
N LYS A 234 -6.13 -20.16 7.23
CA LYS A 234 -7.05 -21.29 7.11
C LYS A 234 -6.22 -22.56 6.90
N PRO A 235 -6.12 -23.48 7.88
CA PRO A 235 -5.33 -24.70 7.74
C PRO A 235 -5.72 -25.54 6.52
N ASP A 236 -7.01 -25.56 6.18
CA ASP A 236 -7.55 -26.35 5.08
C ASP A 236 -7.61 -25.60 3.74
N LEU A 237 -6.89 -24.48 3.60
CA LEU A 237 -6.86 -23.73 2.35
C LEU A 237 -6.06 -24.47 1.27
N ASP A 238 -6.77 -25.09 0.34
CA ASP A 238 -6.20 -25.61 -0.90
C ASP A 238 -5.93 -24.46 -1.88
N VAL A 239 -4.72 -23.91 -1.83
CA VAL A 239 -4.30 -22.79 -2.68
C VAL A 239 -4.41 -23.12 -4.18
N PRO A 240 -3.94 -24.29 -4.68
CA PRO A 240 -4.18 -24.69 -6.07
C PRO A 240 -5.65 -24.66 -6.49
N LYS A 241 -6.54 -25.22 -5.66
CA LYS A 241 -7.98 -25.23 -5.93
C LYS A 241 -8.56 -23.82 -5.91
N GLU A 242 -8.22 -23.01 -4.92
CA GLU A 242 -8.66 -21.61 -4.83
C GLU A 242 -8.24 -20.79 -6.05
N ILE A 243 -7.00 -20.96 -6.53
CA ILE A 243 -6.52 -20.30 -7.77
C ILE A 243 -7.32 -20.77 -9.00
N ALA A 244 -7.77 -22.02 -9.04
CA ALA A 244 -8.52 -22.55 -10.16
C ALA A 244 -9.97 -22.03 -10.17
N GLU A 245 -10.63 -22.03 -9.00
CA GLU A 245 -12.07 -21.80 -8.85
C GLU A 245 -12.44 -20.34 -8.58
N ASN A 246 -11.58 -19.56 -7.92
CA ASN A 246 -11.83 -18.16 -7.59
C ASN A 246 -11.12 -17.22 -8.58
N GLU A 247 -11.90 -16.46 -9.35
CA GLU A 247 -11.38 -15.55 -10.37
C GLU A 247 -10.51 -14.43 -9.80
N ASP A 248 -10.88 -13.85 -8.65
CA ASP A 248 -10.11 -12.79 -7.98
C ASP A 248 -8.74 -13.30 -7.52
N THR A 249 -8.73 -14.50 -6.94
CA THR A 249 -7.49 -15.17 -6.52
C THR A 249 -6.62 -15.48 -7.74
N ARG A 250 -7.22 -15.98 -8.83
CA ARG A 250 -6.52 -16.27 -10.09
C ARG A 250 -5.88 -15.03 -10.70
N LEU A 251 -6.61 -13.93 -10.80
CA LEU A 251 -6.11 -12.65 -11.32
C LEU A 251 -4.93 -12.14 -10.49
N THR A 252 -5.06 -12.20 -9.16
CA THR A 252 -4.01 -11.81 -8.21
C THR A 252 -2.76 -12.69 -8.38
N TYR A 253 -2.93 -14.01 -8.44
CA TYR A 253 -1.85 -14.98 -8.63
C TYR A 253 -1.11 -14.80 -9.97
N CYS A 254 -1.84 -14.56 -11.06
CA CYS A 254 -1.25 -14.26 -12.37
C CYS A 254 -0.41 -12.98 -12.32
N GLY A 255 -0.89 -11.95 -11.63
CA GLY A 255 -0.13 -10.73 -11.36
C GLY A 255 1.16 -11.04 -10.59
N TYR A 256 1.06 -11.77 -9.47
CA TYR A 256 2.23 -12.16 -8.65
C TYR A 256 3.30 -12.87 -9.47
N LYS A 257 2.93 -13.85 -10.30
CA LYS A 257 3.90 -14.53 -11.17
C LYS A 257 4.65 -13.55 -12.07
N ARG A 258 3.94 -12.64 -12.73
CA ARG A 258 4.55 -11.67 -13.66
C ARG A 258 5.55 -10.76 -12.94
N PHE A 259 5.19 -10.27 -11.76
CA PHE A 259 6.05 -9.36 -11.00
C PHE A 259 7.23 -10.10 -10.35
N LEU A 260 7.00 -11.24 -9.71
CA LEU A 260 8.03 -12.05 -9.07
C LEU A 260 9.11 -12.52 -10.07
N GLU A 261 8.74 -12.88 -11.30
CA GLU A 261 9.71 -13.29 -12.31
C GLU A 261 10.74 -12.20 -12.61
N ASN A 262 10.37 -10.92 -12.52
CA ASN A 262 11.29 -9.81 -12.72
C ASN A 262 12.02 -9.44 -11.42
N ASP A 263 11.30 -9.35 -10.30
CA ASP A 263 11.84 -8.90 -9.00
C ASP A 263 12.92 -9.82 -8.47
N LEU A 264 12.74 -11.14 -8.62
CA LEU A 264 13.66 -12.13 -8.07
C LEU A 264 14.85 -12.44 -8.99
N ARG A 265 14.88 -11.89 -10.22
CA ARG A 265 15.85 -12.33 -11.25
C ARG A 265 17.30 -12.03 -10.88
N TYR A 266 17.54 -10.91 -10.20
CA TYR A 266 18.89 -10.50 -9.79
C TYR A 266 19.28 -11.03 -8.41
N ILE A 267 18.30 -11.48 -7.61
CA ILE A 267 18.55 -12.19 -6.34
C ILE A 267 18.89 -13.66 -6.61
N PHE A 268 18.11 -14.30 -7.49
CA PHE A 268 18.23 -15.70 -7.86
C PHE A 268 18.59 -15.84 -9.34
N PRO A 269 19.81 -15.44 -9.75
CA PRO A 269 20.20 -15.42 -11.14
C PRO A 269 20.15 -16.82 -11.76
N LEU A 270 19.86 -16.84 -13.06
CA LEU A 270 19.98 -18.05 -13.87
C LEU A 270 21.45 -18.44 -13.96
N GLY A 271 21.71 -19.74 -14.04
CA GLY A 271 23.07 -20.25 -14.13
C GLY A 271 23.10 -21.76 -14.15
N LYS A 272 24.29 -22.34 -13.97
CA LYS A 272 24.51 -23.79 -14.01
C LYS A 272 23.53 -24.59 -13.14
N ASN A 273 23.16 -24.04 -11.97
CA ASN A 273 22.28 -24.70 -10.99
C ASN A 273 20.82 -24.24 -11.06
N ARG A 274 20.46 -23.30 -11.96
CA ARG A 274 19.11 -22.74 -12.07
C ARG A 274 18.75 -22.45 -13.52
N SER A 275 18.05 -23.39 -14.15
CA SER A 275 17.47 -23.20 -15.48
C SER A 275 16.24 -22.28 -15.44
N VAL A 276 15.84 -21.76 -16.61
CA VAL A 276 14.63 -20.95 -16.76
C VAL A 276 13.39 -21.70 -16.26
N ASN A 277 13.27 -22.99 -16.57
CA ASN A 277 12.14 -23.81 -16.14
C ASN A 277 12.12 -24.02 -14.63
N LYS A 278 13.30 -24.22 -14.01
CA LYS A 278 13.39 -24.30 -12.55
C LYS A 278 13.01 -22.97 -11.91
N TYR A 279 13.53 -21.85 -12.41
CA TYR A 279 13.21 -20.52 -11.90
C TYR A 279 11.71 -20.22 -11.94
N ARG A 280 11.03 -20.51 -13.06
CA ARG A 280 9.57 -20.35 -13.19
C ARG A 280 8.79 -21.21 -12.19
N LYS A 281 9.28 -22.43 -11.88
CA LYS A 281 8.68 -23.28 -10.84
C LYS A 281 8.87 -22.69 -9.44
N ASP A 282 10.08 -22.21 -9.14
CA ASP A 282 10.40 -21.56 -7.86
C ASP A 282 9.52 -20.29 -7.67
N VAL A 283 9.38 -19.45 -8.72
CA VAL A 283 8.48 -18.28 -8.70
C VAL A 283 7.02 -18.68 -8.49
N LYS A 284 6.54 -19.75 -9.16
CA LYS A 284 5.18 -20.27 -8.94
C LYS A 284 4.95 -20.66 -7.47
N TYR A 285 5.92 -21.33 -6.85
CA TYR A 285 5.84 -21.68 -5.44
C TYR A 285 5.73 -20.44 -4.55
N VAL A 286 6.60 -19.44 -4.76
CA VAL A 286 6.56 -18.17 -4.01
C VAL A 286 5.21 -17.46 -4.19
N ALA A 287 4.69 -17.39 -5.42
CA ALA A 287 3.38 -16.81 -5.70
C ALA A 287 2.24 -17.53 -4.95
N GLN A 288 2.30 -18.86 -4.81
CA GLN A 288 1.32 -19.62 -4.02
C GLN A 288 1.44 -19.31 -2.51
N GLN A 289 2.66 -19.14 -2.00
CA GLN A 289 2.86 -18.70 -0.60
C GLN A 289 2.27 -17.30 -0.37
N MET A 290 2.44 -16.38 -1.34
CA MET A 290 1.81 -15.05 -1.26
C MET A 290 0.28 -15.13 -1.24
N ILE A 291 -0.35 -16.02 -2.01
CA ILE A 291 -1.81 -16.22 -1.94
C ILE A 291 -2.23 -16.69 -0.55
N SER A 292 -1.55 -17.71 0.00
CA SER A 292 -1.84 -18.22 1.35
C SER A 292 -1.75 -17.12 2.41
N ARG A 293 -0.64 -16.36 2.43
CA ARG A 293 -0.46 -15.25 3.39
C ARG A 293 -1.44 -14.10 3.12
N GLY A 294 -1.79 -13.86 1.87
CA GLY A 294 -2.77 -12.85 1.48
C GLY A 294 -4.17 -13.15 1.98
N HIS A 295 -4.59 -14.42 2.04
CA HIS A 295 -5.85 -14.78 2.70
C HIS A 295 -5.84 -14.45 4.20
N ALA A 296 -4.77 -14.81 4.92
CA ALA A 296 -4.63 -14.49 6.34
C ALA A 296 -4.65 -12.97 6.57
N PHE A 297 -3.91 -12.23 5.76
CA PHE A 297 -3.86 -10.78 5.85
C PHE A 297 -5.19 -10.11 5.50
N ALA A 298 -5.89 -10.57 4.45
CA ALA A 298 -7.23 -10.10 4.13
C ALA A 298 -8.22 -10.34 5.27
N GLY A 299 -8.13 -11.50 5.93
CA GLY A 299 -8.88 -11.82 7.14
C GLY A 299 -8.59 -10.87 8.30
N ALA A 300 -7.32 -10.57 8.55
CA ALA A 300 -6.91 -9.62 9.58
C ALA A 300 -7.43 -8.21 9.31
N VAL A 301 -7.34 -7.71 8.07
CA VAL A 301 -7.89 -6.40 7.71
C VAL A 301 -9.40 -6.38 7.89
N LYS A 302 -10.13 -7.41 7.44
CA LYS A 302 -11.59 -7.49 7.61
C LYS A 302 -12.00 -7.55 9.08
N HIS A 303 -11.21 -8.22 9.92
CA HIS A 303 -11.48 -8.30 11.36
C HIS A 303 -11.28 -6.96 12.06
N ASN A 304 -10.22 -6.22 11.73
CA ASN A 304 -9.90 -4.94 12.38
C ASN A 304 -10.70 -3.76 11.81
N PHE A 305 -11.10 -3.83 10.53
CA PHE A 305 -11.80 -2.75 9.83
C PHE A 305 -13.01 -3.30 9.04
N PRO A 306 -14.01 -3.89 9.72
CA PRO A 306 -15.12 -4.59 9.07
C PRO A 306 -16.01 -3.68 8.22
N ASP A 307 -16.12 -2.41 8.61
CA ASP A 307 -17.03 -1.44 7.98
C ASP A 307 -16.34 -0.53 6.96
N TYR A 308 -15.03 -0.64 6.77
CA TYR A 308 -14.29 0.26 5.88
C TYR A 308 -14.52 -0.14 4.42
N LEU A 309 -14.64 0.86 3.54
CA LEU A 309 -14.65 0.61 2.10
C LEU A 309 -13.27 0.09 1.67
N ARG A 310 -13.23 -1.15 1.17
CA ARG A 310 -11.98 -1.82 0.82
C ARG A 310 -11.51 -1.43 -0.58
N LEU A 311 -10.39 -0.72 -0.65
CA LEU A 311 -9.66 -0.45 -1.89
C LEU A 311 -8.59 -1.54 -2.14
N SER A 312 -8.11 -1.61 -3.38
CA SER A 312 -7.17 -2.63 -3.85
C SER A 312 -6.28 -2.11 -4.97
N ILE A 313 -5.02 -2.56 -4.98
CA ILE A 313 -4.06 -2.40 -6.08
C ILE A 313 -4.05 -3.58 -7.06
N HIS A 314 -4.83 -4.63 -6.79
CA HIS A 314 -4.96 -5.78 -7.68
C HIS A 314 -6.26 -5.70 -8.47
N HIS A 315 -6.23 -6.20 -9.70
CA HIS A 315 -7.44 -6.48 -10.48
C HIS A 315 -8.43 -7.32 -9.66
N SER A 316 -9.72 -7.07 -9.88
CA SER A 316 -10.82 -7.74 -9.22
C SER A 316 -12.03 -7.84 -10.14
N THR A 317 -12.89 -8.81 -9.89
CA THR A 317 -14.25 -8.93 -10.40
C THR A 317 -15.18 -7.82 -9.89
N GLY A 318 -14.71 -7.03 -8.92
CA GLY A 318 -15.40 -5.85 -8.40
C GLY A 318 -16.36 -6.16 -7.26
N GLU A 319 -16.46 -7.41 -6.78
CA GLU A 319 -17.51 -7.77 -5.81
C GLU A 319 -17.21 -7.41 -4.35
N HIS A 320 -15.92 -7.34 -3.97
CA HIS A 320 -15.50 -7.22 -2.58
C HIS A 320 -14.49 -6.11 -2.32
N LYS A 321 -13.88 -5.56 -3.37
CA LYS A 321 -12.86 -4.52 -3.28
C LYS A 321 -12.90 -3.63 -4.52
N VAL A 322 -12.65 -2.34 -4.31
CA VAL A 322 -12.54 -1.36 -5.38
C VAL A 322 -11.09 -1.31 -5.86
N SER A 323 -10.86 -1.69 -7.11
CA SER A 323 -9.51 -1.70 -7.68
C SER A 323 -9.15 -0.33 -8.24
N ILE A 324 -8.08 0.29 -7.74
CA ILE A 324 -7.66 1.64 -8.12
C ILE A 324 -6.24 1.68 -8.69
N SER A 325 -6.00 2.62 -9.60
CA SER A 325 -4.67 3.02 -10.06
C SER A 325 -4.09 4.07 -9.14
N LEU A 326 -2.93 3.75 -8.59
CA LEU A 326 -2.19 4.59 -7.65
C LEU A 326 -1.41 5.73 -8.30
N LEU A 327 -1.19 5.66 -9.62
CA LEU A 327 -0.45 6.66 -10.37
C LEU A 327 -1.33 7.24 -11.49
N PRO A 328 -1.20 8.55 -11.79
CA PRO A 328 -1.90 9.21 -12.90
C PRO A 328 -1.16 8.94 -14.23
N THR A 329 -0.88 7.67 -14.53
CA THR A 329 -0.06 7.28 -15.67
C THR A 329 -0.90 6.84 -16.86
N SER A 330 -0.51 7.25 -18.07
CA SER A 330 -1.06 6.75 -19.34
C SER A 330 -0.42 5.43 -19.80
N THR A 331 0.71 5.04 -19.20
CA THR A 331 1.44 3.81 -19.51
C THR A 331 0.77 2.56 -18.91
N SER A 332 1.41 1.39 -19.00
CA SER A 332 0.92 0.15 -18.38
C SER A 332 0.78 0.31 -16.87
N TYR A 333 -0.22 -0.36 -16.28
CA TYR A 333 -0.42 -0.30 -14.83
C TYR A 333 0.82 -0.77 -14.06
N THR A 334 1.24 0.06 -13.11
CA THR A 334 2.31 -0.19 -12.16
C THR A 334 1.92 0.34 -10.79
N THR A 335 2.58 -0.17 -9.75
CA THR A 335 2.54 0.42 -8.42
C THR A 335 3.82 1.23 -8.19
N PRO A 336 3.80 2.29 -7.36
CA PRO A 336 4.95 3.20 -7.20
C PRO A 336 6.22 2.48 -6.71
N TRP A 337 6.06 1.43 -5.91
CA TRP A 337 7.18 0.62 -5.46
C TRP A 337 7.77 -0.35 -6.49
N HIS A 338 7.18 -0.46 -7.68
CA HIS A 338 7.64 -1.32 -8.77
C HIS A 338 8.11 -0.54 -10.00
N CYS A 339 8.17 0.78 -9.93
CA CYS A 339 8.54 1.63 -11.06
C CYS A 339 9.25 2.91 -10.59
N CYS A 340 9.60 3.73 -11.57
CA CYS A 340 9.92 5.13 -11.45
C CYS A 340 8.84 5.94 -12.18
N VAL A 341 8.82 7.25 -11.95
CA VAL A 341 8.03 8.18 -12.77
C VAL A 341 8.94 9.07 -13.60
N ALA A 342 8.44 9.50 -14.76
CA ALA A 342 9.01 10.57 -15.55
C ALA A 342 7.99 11.69 -15.74
N ILE A 343 8.44 12.94 -15.59
CA ILE A 343 7.62 14.14 -15.83
C ILE A 343 8.00 14.70 -17.21
N LEU A 344 7.05 14.70 -18.13
CA LEU A 344 7.24 15.20 -19.50
C LEU A 344 7.17 16.73 -19.55
N ALA A 345 7.60 17.33 -20.66
CA ALA A 345 7.67 18.79 -20.80
C ALA A 345 6.30 19.48 -20.68
N ASP A 346 5.21 18.78 -21.00
CA ASP A 346 3.83 19.25 -20.87
C ASP A 346 3.25 19.04 -19.45
N GLY A 347 4.04 18.48 -18.52
CA GLY A 347 3.62 18.13 -17.16
C GLY A 347 2.97 16.75 -17.03
N THR A 348 2.81 16.00 -18.14
CA THR A 348 2.28 14.63 -18.10
C THR A 348 3.22 13.73 -17.31
N ILE A 349 2.65 12.89 -16.43
CA ILE A 349 3.39 11.89 -15.67
C ILE A 349 3.25 10.53 -16.35
N ILE A 350 4.37 9.90 -16.66
CA ILE A 350 4.44 8.50 -17.10
C ILE A 350 5.15 7.65 -16.06
N SER A 351 4.83 6.37 -15.99
CA SER A 351 5.51 5.40 -15.11
C SER A 351 6.10 4.24 -15.91
N GLY A 352 7.26 3.75 -15.45
CA GLY A 352 8.02 2.71 -16.13
C GLY A 352 9.19 2.21 -15.27
N PRO A 353 9.81 1.09 -15.63
CA PRO A 353 11.02 0.65 -14.95
C PRO A 353 12.15 1.64 -15.20
N LYS A 354 13.00 1.84 -14.20
CA LYS A 354 14.18 2.72 -14.28
C LYS A 354 14.99 2.53 -15.57
N GLY A 355 15.29 1.27 -15.94
CA GLY A 355 16.14 0.98 -17.09
C GLY A 355 15.58 1.49 -18.42
N ASP A 356 14.26 1.44 -18.61
CA ASP A 356 13.64 1.98 -19.83
C ASP A 356 13.82 3.50 -19.92
N PHE A 357 13.78 4.19 -18.78
CA PHE A 357 14.00 5.64 -18.74
C PHE A 357 15.48 6.03 -18.83
N GLU A 358 16.40 5.17 -18.37
CA GLU A 358 17.84 5.35 -18.57
C GLU A 358 18.24 5.21 -20.04
N GLU A 359 17.51 4.40 -20.82
CA GLU A 359 17.74 4.20 -22.25
C GLU A 359 17.08 5.27 -23.16
N ASP A 360 16.11 6.04 -22.65
CA ASP A 360 15.46 7.11 -23.41
C ASP A 360 16.33 8.39 -23.39
N PRO A 361 16.93 8.82 -24.53
CA PRO A 361 17.83 9.98 -24.56
C PRO A 361 17.11 11.30 -24.26
N ARG A 362 15.78 11.35 -24.36
CA ARG A 362 14.98 12.54 -24.04
C ARG A 362 14.82 12.73 -22.55
N LEU A 363 15.06 11.71 -21.74
CA LEU A 363 14.89 11.77 -20.29
C LEU A 363 16.22 12.03 -19.58
N GLU A 364 16.14 12.66 -18.43
CA GLU A 364 17.27 12.84 -17.52
C GLU A 364 16.86 12.50 -16.09
N LEU A 365 17.80 11.92 -15.34
CA LEU A 365 17.59 11.58 -13.94
C LEU A 365 17.73 12.82 -13.06
N VAL A 366 16.67 13.16 -12.34
CA VAL A 366 16.64 14.24 -11.35
C VAL A 366 17.06 13.69 -9.98
N ARG A 367 17.83 14.51 -9.26
CA ARG A 367 18.30 14.24 -7.90
C ARG A 367 17.80 15.33 -6.95
N ASP A 368 17.58 14.98 -5.69
CA ASP A 368 17.29 15.94 -4.63
C ASP A 368 18.57 16.67 -4.17
N GLU A 369 18.42 17.53 -3.16
CA GLU A 369 19.50 18.35 -2.58
C GLU A 369 20.62 17.49 -1.95
N ASP A 370 20.29 16.29 -1.47
CA ASP A 370 21.23 15.31 -0.92
C ASP A 370 21.87 14.43 -2.02
N GLY A 371 21.56 14.68 -3.29
CA GLY A 371 22.07 13.94 -4.44
C GLY A 371 21.40 12.58 -4.67
N ARG A 372 20.34 12.26 -3.91
CA ARG A 372 19.59 11.01 -4.05
C ARG A 372 18.69 11.09 -5.30
N PRO A 373 18.61 10.00 -6.10
CA PRO A 373 17.77 9.98 -7.29
C PRO A 373 16.28 9.96 -6.93
N THR A 374 15.47 10.78 -7.61
CA THR A 374 14.04 10.95 -7.30
C THR A 374 13.10 10.56 -8.42
N HIS A 375 13.37 10.97 -9.66
CA HIS A 375 12.55 10.70 -10.84
C HIS A 375 13.30 11.05 -12.13
N PHE A 376 12.67 10.77 -13.26
CA PHE A 376 13.13 11.26 -14.55
C PHE A 376 12.33 12.49 -14.99
N ARG A 377 12.93 13.32 -15.84
CA ARG A 377 12.25 14.45 -16.46
C ARG A 377 12.63 14.53 -17.93
N GLU A 378 11.70 14.93 -18.79
CA GLU A 378 12.03 15.23 -20.18
C GLU A 378 12.93 16.46 -20.29
N ARG A 379 13.98 16.35 -21.09
CA ARG A 379 14.90 17.45 -21.39
C ARG A 379 14.16 18.55 -22.12
N VAL A 380 14.28 19.78 -21.62
CA VAL A 380 13.82 20.96 -22.36
C VAL A 380 14.88 21.25 -23.41
N ASN A 381 14.56 21.05 -24.69
CA ASN A 381 15.45 21.47 -25.78
C ASN A 381 15.49 23.02 -25.82
N GLU A 382 16.62 23.61 -25.44
CA GLU A 382 16.86 25.07 -25.50
C GLU A 382 16.81 25.65 -26.93
N ALA A 383 16.79 24.79 -27.97
CA ALA A 383 16.84 25.19 -29.37
C ALA A 383 15.55 25.86 -29.94
N VAL A 384 14.50 26.07 -29.15
CA VAL A 384 13.23 26.67 -29.62
C VAL A 384 12.99 28.08 -29.08
N VAL A 385 13.84 28.60 -28.18
CA VAL A 385 13.64 29.94 -27.60
C VAL A 385 14.35 31.05 -28.37
N GLU A 386 15.36 30.76 -29.21
CA GLU A 386 16.10 31.80 -29.97
C GLU A 386 15.39 32.31 -31.24
N ASN A 387 14.36 31.64 -31.75
CA ASN A 387 13.71 32.03 -33.01
C ASN A 387 12.48 32.94 -32.86
N VAL A 388 12.16 33.43 -31.65
CA VAL A 388 11.05 34.39 -31.44
C VAL A 388 11.58 35.82 -31.18
N SER A 389 12.89 36.02 -31.06
CA SER A 389 13.49 37.33 -30.74
C SER A 389 14.05 38.10 -31.93
N VAL A 390 14.02 37.54 -33.16
CA VAL A 390 14.64 38.15 -34.35
C VAL A 390 13.64 38.34 -35.49
N GLU A 391 12.47 38.91 -35.22
CA GLU A 391 11.61 39.53 -36.24
C GLU A 391 10.85 40.74 -35.65
N ARG A 392 11.58 41.66 -35.00
CA ARG A 392 11.12 43.05 -34.79
C ARG A 392 12.32 44.00 -34.76
N THR A 393 12.75 44.42 -35.94
CA THR A 393 13.47 45.69 -36.16
C THR A 393 13.02 46.28 -37.48
#